data_AF-A0A397A4U9-F1
#
_entry.id   AF-A0A397A4U9-F1
#
_cell.length_a   1.000
_cell.length_b   1.000
_cell.length_c   1.000
_cell.angle_alpha   90.00
_cell.angle_beta   90.00
_cell.angle_gamma   90.00
#
_symmetry.space_group_name_H-M   'P 1'
#
loop_
_entity.id
_entity.type
_entity.pdbx_description
1 polymer ?
#
loop_
_entity_poly.entity_id
_entity_poly.type
_entity_poly.pdbx_seq_one_letter_code
_entity_poly.pdbx_strand_id
1 'polypeptide(L)'
;MDALCDHALFNFSVQDADLMDYIEAIQGLLVASPDTDEEQALVLNAINVVEEYILATPHTKATYSYLLPSVSLLKQELSYYVSVPSTLDGPVITDDEQGSMSGALMPSHVPNTWVHMSCAIYLPELYFVHHNVVGLDALKPRRKLKCMFCKQPNKGACAQCAHPKCTASYHVQCALEHGVTFHDTSGTGTSYTSLCPTHHLRRPLPLNQ
;
A
#
# COMPACT_ATOMS: atom_id res chain seq x y z
N MET A 1 -0.09 -0.53 -15.82
CA MET A 1 -1.37 -0.99 -15.24
C MET A 1 -1.19 -2.33 -14.56
N ASP A 2 -0.51 -3.30 -15.18
CA ASP A 2 -0.34 -4.68 -14.68
C ASP A 2 0.13 -4.80 -13.21
N ALA A 3 1.04 -3.93 -12.77
CA ALA A 3 1.51 -3.94 -11.37
C ALA A 3 0.41 -3.62 -10.34
N LEU A 4 -0.71 -3.01 -10.76
CA LEU A 4 -1.87 -2.75 -9.91
C LEU A 4 -2.71 -4.01 -9.70
N CYS A 5 -2.63 -5.01 -10.58
CA CYS A 5 -3.39 -6.27 -10.44
C CYS A 5 -2.96 -7.07 -9.19
N ASP A 6 -1.72 -6.88 -8.75
CA ASP A 6 -1.15 -7.50 -7.54
C ASP A 6 -1.25 -6.60 -6.30
N HIS A 7 -2.12 -5.58 -6.33
CA HIS A 7 -2.25 -4.64 -5.24
C HIS A 7 -2.77 -5.31 -3.95
N ALA A 8 -2.20 -4.92 -2.80
CA ALA A 8 -2.47 -5.55 -1.50
C ALA A 8 -3.94 -5.54 -1.07
N LEU A 9 -4.75 -4.63 -1.63
CA LEU A 9 -6.21 -4.59 -1.42
C LEU A 9 -6.86 -5.94 -1.73
N PHE A 10 -6.38 -6.65 -2.75
CA PHE A 10 -6.96 -7.92 -3.21
C PHE A 10 -6.58 -9.12 -2.33
N ASN A 11 -5.69 -8.94 -1.35
CA ASN A 11 -5.29 -9.99 -0.41
C ASN A 11 -6.13 -10.01 0.88
N PHE A 12 -7.04 -9.04 1.06
CA PHE A 12 -7.91 -9.00 2.23
C PHE A 12 -9.13 -9.92 2.03
N SER A 13 -9.48 -10.67 3.08
CA SER A 13 -10.73 -11.42 3.13
C SER A 13 -11.81 -10.58 3.80
N VAL A 14 -12.87 -10.26 3.06
CA VAL A 14 -13.99 -9.42 3.50
C VAL A 14 -15.23 -10.30 3.67
N GLN A 15 -15.96 -10.13 4.79
CA GLN A 15 -17.16 -10.93 5.09
C GLN A 15 -18.43 -10.42 4.41
N ASP A 16 -18.45 -9.14 4.07
CA ASP A 16 -19.54 -8.48 3.37
C ASP A 16 -19.44 -8.79 1.87
N ALA A 17 -20.45 -9.47 1.35
CA ALA A 17 -20.48 -9.93 -0.04
C ALA A 17 -20.53 -8.77 -1.03
N ASP A 18 -21.33 -7.74 -0.75
CA ASP A 18 -21.44 -6.58 -1.63
C ASP A 18 -20.10 -5.84 -1.70
N LEU A 19 -19.43 -5.66 -0.56
CA LEU A 19 -18.10 -5.04 -0.52
C LEU A 19 -17.04 -5.87 -1.25
N MET A 20 -17.09 -7.20 -1.11
CA MET A 20 -16.17 -8.09 -1.81
C MET A 20 -16.40 -8.02 -3.33
N ASP A 21 -17.65 -8.02 -3.79
CA ASP A 21 -18.01 -7.89 -5.21
C ASP A 21 -17.49 -6.56 -5.80
N TYR A 22 -17.57 -5.45 -5.05
CA TYR A 22 -16.98 -4.18 -5.49
C TYR A 22 -15.45 -4.23 -5.59
N ILE A 23 -14.77 -4.93 -4.67
CA ILE A 23 -13.31 -5.10 -4.71
C ILE A 23 -12.90 -5.97 -5.91
N GLU A 24 -13.61 -7.06 -6.17
CA GLU A 24 -13.36 -7.95 -7.32
C GLU A 24 -13.64 -7.24 -8.66
N ALA A 25 -14.65 -6.35 -8.71
CA ALA A 25 -14.91 -5.53 -9.89
C ALA A 25 -13.71 -4.63 -10.25
N ILE A 26 -13.05 -4.04 -9.26
CA ILE A 26 -11.81 -3.26 -9.50
C ILE A 26 -10.73 -4.15 -10.10
N GLN A 27 -10.52 -5.35 -9.54
CA GLN A 27 -9.52 -6.27 -10.05
C GLN A 27 -9.82 -6.70 -11.50
N GLY A 28 -11.09 -6.98 -11.81
CA GLY A 28 -11.53 -7.31 -13.17
C GLY A 28 -11.26 -6.17 -14.17
N LEU A 29 -11.52 -4.92 -13.79
CA LEU A 29 -11.21 -3.76 -14.62
C LEU A 29 -9.71 -3.59 -14.85
N LEU A 30 -8.88 -3.82 -13.83
CA LEU A 30 -7.42 -3.74 -13.96
C LEU A 30 -6.85 -4.85 -14.85
N VAL A 31 -7.37 -6.09 -14.74
CA VAL A 31 -6.97 -7.22 -15.60
C VAL A 31 -7.33 -6.98 -17.06
N ALA A 32 -8.40 -6.24 -17.33
CA ALA A 32 -8.76 -5.81 -18.69
C ALA A 32 -7.73 -4.83 -19.32
N SER A 33 -6.71 -4.41 -18.56
CA SER A 33 -5.58 -3.58 -19.02
C SER A 33 -6.03 -2.25 -19.65
N PRO A 34 -6.67 -1.38 -18.85
CA PRO A 34 -7.30 -0.16 -19.35
C PRO A 34 -6.24 0.80 -19.92
N ASP A 35 -6.41 1.22 -21.16
CA ASP A 35 -5.43 2.04 -21.90
C ASP A 35 -5.94 3.42 -22.30
N THR A 36 -7.27 3.63 -22.25
CA THR A 36 -7.90 4.93 -22.51
C THR A 36 -8.25 5.71 -21.23
N ASP A 37 -8.31 7.03 -21.31
CA ASP A 37 -8.75 7.89 -20.20
C ASP A 37 -10.14 7.50 -19.67
N GLU A 38 -11.04 7.05 -20.54
CA GLU A 38 -12.39 6.61 -20.16
C GLU A 38 -12.34 5.32 -19.32
N GLU A 39 -11.56 4.32 -19.74
CA GLU A 39 -11.39 3.07 -18.99
C GLU A 39 -10.66 3.28 -17.66
N GLN A 40 -9.67 4.17 -17.64
CA GLN A 40 -8.96 4.55 -16.41
C GLN A 40 -9.91 5.27 -15.43
N ALA A 41 -10.80 6.12 -15.94
CA ALA A 41 -11.84 6.74 -15.13
C ALA A 41 -12.84 5.72 -14.56
N LEU A 42 -13.14 4.64 -15.29
CA LEU A 42 -13.97 3.53 -14.76
C LEU A 42 -13.29 2.84 -13.57
N VAL A 43 -11.99 2.58 -13.64
CA VAL A 43 -11.24 2.01 -12.50
C VAL A 43 -11.32 2.97 -11.31
N LEU A 44 -11.04 4.26 -11.51
CA LEU A 44 -11.09 5.25 -10.43
C LEU A 44 -12.48 5.32 -9.79
N ASN A 45 -13.55 5.31 -10.60
CA ASN A 45 -14.92 5.29 -10.13
C ASN A 45 -15.22 4.03 -9.30
N ALA A 46 -14.77 2.85 -9.74
CA ALA A 46 -14.93 1.61 -8.97
C ALA A 46 -14.22 1.67 -7.62
N ILE A 47 -13.00 2.25 -7.56
CA ILE A 47 -12.28 2.46 -6.29
C ILE A 47 -13.03 3.46 -5.38
N ASN A 48 -13.65 4.50 -5.96
CA ASN A 48 -14.47 5.46 -5.21
C ASN A 48 -15.69 4.78 -4.59
N VAL A 49 -16.36 3.88 -5.30
CA VAL A 49 -17.51 3.11 -4.77
C VAL A 49 -17.12 2.32 -3.52
N VAL A 50 -15.96 1.66 -3.52
CA VAL A 50 -15.47 0.92 -2.34
C VAL A 50 -15.23 1.87 -1.16
N GLU A 51 -14.59 3.02 -1.37
CA GLU A 51 -14.38 4.01 -0.31
C GLU A 51 -15.71 4.54 0.24
N GLU A 52 -16.64 4.91 -0.64
CA GLU A 52 -17.96 5.42 -0.27
C GLU A 52 -18.75 4.38 0.52
N TYR A 53 -18.73 3.11 0.11
CA TYR A 53 -19.39 2.01 0.83
C TYR A 53 -18.85 1.85 2.26
N ILE A 54 -17.52 1.86 2.40
CA ILE A 54 -16.87 1.76 3.71
C ILE A 54 -17.28 2.97 4.58
N LEU A 55 -17.38 4.17 4.01
CA LEU A 55 -17.71 5.38 4.75
C LEU A 55 -19.22 5.61 4.95
N ALA A 56 -20.08 4.87 4.26
CA ALA A 56 -21.52 5.13 4.17
C ALA A 56 -22.24 5.10 5.52
N THR A 57 -21.86 4.20 6.43
CA THR A 57 -22.48 4.09 7.75
C THR A 57 -21.44 4.02 8.86
N PRO A 58 -21.78 4.42 10.10
CA PRO A 58 -20.89 4.22 11.24
C PRO A 58 -20.50 2.75 11.44
N HIS A 59 -21.39 1.82 11.12
CA HIS A 59 -21.13 0.39 11.26
C HIS A 59 -20.11 -0.10 10.23
N THR A 60 -20.34 0.14 8.93
CA THR A 60 -19.42 -0.27 7.86
C THR A 60 -18.07 0.40 8.02
N LYS A 61 -18.04 1.68 8.39
CA LYS A 61 -16.80 2.41 8.66
C LYS A 61 -16.02 1.78 9.79
N ALA A 62 -16.68 1.49 10.90
CA ALA A 62 -16.01 0.93 12.05
C ALA A 62 -15.56 -0.52 11.81
N THR A 63 -16.20 -1.25 10.90
CA THR A 63 -15.85 -2.63 10.53
C THR A 63 -14.74 -2.68 9.49
N TYR A 64 -14.80 -1.85 8.43
CA TYR A 64 -13.96 -1.97 7.22
C TYR A 64 -12.97 -0.83 7.01
N SER A 65 -12.85 0.13 7.94
CA SER A 65 -11.85 1.21 7.86
C SER A 65 -10.40 0.72 7.74
N TYR A 66 -10.10 -0.53 8.11
CA TYR A 66 -8.80 -1.14 7.90
C TYR A 66 -8.41 -1.29 6.42
N LEU A 67 -9.39 -1.28 5.50
CA LEU A 67 -9.16 -1.32 4.05
C LEU A 67 -8.85 0.07 3.47
N LEU A 68 -9.28 1.16 4.12
CA LEU A 68 -9.14 2.52 3.59
C LEU A 68 -7.70 2.92 3.24
N PRO A 69 -6.65 2.52 4.01
CA PRO A 69 -5.27 2.77 3.62
C PRO A 69 -4.92 2.11 2.27
N SER A 70 -5.32 0.85 2.06
CA SER A 70 -5.11 0.13 0.80
C SER A 70 -5.92 0.73 -0.34
N VAL A 71 -7.17 1.12 -0.10
CA VAL A 71 -8.03 1.80 -1.10
C VAL A 71 -7.40 3.13 -1.52
N SER A 72 -6.94 3.93 -0.55
CA SER A 72 -6.27 5.22 -0.80
C SER A 72 -4.97 5.05 -1.56
N LEU A 73 -4.18 4.03 -1.20
CA LEU A 73 -2.94 3.69 -1.90
C LEU A 73 -3.22 3.34 -3.36
N LEU A 74 -4.22 2.50 -3.64
CA LEU A 74 -4.58 2.13 -5.00
C LEU A 74 -5.00 3.34 -5.84
N LYS A 75 -5.75 4.29 -5.27
CA LYS A 75 -6.09 5.56 -5.96
C LYS A 75 -4.84 6.36 -6.31
N GLN A 76 -3.90 6.47 -5.38
CA GLN A 76 -2.66 7.20 -5.59
C GLN A 76 -1.76 6.53 -6.65
N GLU A 77 -1.67 5.19 -6.61
CA GLU A 77 -0.93 4.42 -7.62
C GLU A 77 -1.57 4.58 -9.00
N LEU A 78 -2.89 4.48 -9.12
CA LEU A 78 -3.62 4.72 -10.37
C LEU A 78 -3.37 6.13 -10.89
N SER A 79 -3.55 7.15 -10.04
CA SER A 79 -3.28 8.56 -10.39
C SER A 79 -1.86 8.77 -10.89
N TYR A 80 -0.88 8.10 -10.27
CA TYR A 80 0.49 8.17 -10.73
C TYR A 80 0.61 7.60 -12.15
N TYR A 81 0.11 6.38 -12.39
CA TYR A 81 0.16 5.76 -13.73
C TYR A 81 -0.48 6.62 -14.83
N VAL A 82 -1.58 7.32 -14.54
CA VAL A 82 -2.22 8.25 -15.50
C VAL A 82 -1.34 9.48 -15.76
N SER A 83 -0.60 9.94 -14.76
CA SER A 83 0.21 11.17 -14.83
C SER A 83 1.58 11.02 -15.49
N VAL A 84 2.13 9.79 -15.57
CA VAL A 84 3.43 9.54 -16.20
C VAL A 84 3.27 9.22 -17.70
N PRO A 85 3.99 9.90 -18.60
CA PRO A 85 4.01 9.54 -20.01
C PRO A 85 4.56 8.13 -20.22
N SER A 86 3.94 7.35 -21.10
CA SER A 86 4.32 5.97 -21.48
C SER A 86 5.72 5.80 -22.10
N THR A 87 6.54 6.86 -22.09
CA THR A 87 7.90 6.93 -22.68
C THR A 87 9.03 6.85 -21.66
N LEU A 88 8.72 6.84 -20.35
CA LEU A 88 9.69 6.37 -19.37
C LEU A 88 9.69 4.86 -19.45
N ASP A 89 10.69 4.29 -20.14
CA ASP A 89 10.95 2.86 -20.14
C ASP A 89 10.83 2.35 -18.71
N GLY A 90 9.74 1.61 -18.43
CA GLY A 90 9.61 0.87 -17.19
C GLY A 90 10.81 -0.05 -17.04
N PRO A 91 11.15 -0.47 -15.81
CA PRO A 91 12.31 -1.33 -15.62
C PRO A 91 12.20 -2.54 -16.56
N VAL A 92 13.24 -2.78 -17.37
CA VAL A 92 13.44 -4.07 -18.03
C VAL A 92 13.75 -5.04 -16.89
N ILE A 93 12.71 -5.72 -16.40
CA ILE A 93 12.82 -6.71 -15.33
C ILE A 93 13.55 -7.91 -15.92
N THR A 94 14.85 -8.01 -15.68
CA THR A 94 15.59 -9.26 -15.84
C THR A 94 15.24 -10.14 -14.64
N ASP A 95 14.76 -11.36 -14.89
CA ASP A 95 14.14 -12.30 -13.94
C ASP A 95 14.99 -12.74 -12.70
N ASP A 96 16.09 -12.05 -12.38
CA ASP A 96 17.17 -12.58 -11.55
C ASP A 96 17.32 -11.98 -10.13
N GLU A 97 16.45 -11.11 -9.62
CA GLU A 97 16.50 -10.70 -8.20
C GLU A 97 15.17 -10.94 -7.44
N GLN A 98 15.10 -12.07 -6.73
CA GLN A 98 13.95 -12.57 -5.95
C GLN A 98 13.62 -11.76 -4.67
N GLY A 99 13.24 -10.48 -4.82
CA GLY A 99 12.37 -9.75 -3.89
C GLY A 99 10.93 -9.77 -4.40
N SER A 100 9.92 -9.80 -3.51
CA SER A 100 8.51 -9.68 -3.93
C SER A 100 8.34 -8.41 -4.77
N MET A 101 8.14 -8.56 -6.09
CA MET A 101 8.01 -7.47 -7.07
C MET A 101 6.56 -6.99 -7.22
N SER A 102 5.68 -7.35 -6.28
CA SER A 102 4.28 -6.94 -6.29
C SER A 102 4.12 -5.50 -5.78
N GLY A 103 3.23 -4.75 -6.46
CA GLY A 103 2.88 -3.36 -6.13
C GLY A 103 3.55 -2.32 -7.02
N ALA A 104 2.99 -1.10 -7.07
CA ALA A 104 3.48 -0.07 -7.99
C ALA A 104 4.90 0.37 -7.65
N LEU A 105 5.75 0.48 -8.67
CA LEU A 105 7.13 0.95 -8.57
C LEU A 105 7.28 2.39 -9.04
N MET A 106 8.14 3.12 -8.34
CA MET A 106 8.45 4.52 -8.59
C MET A 106 9.95 4.68 -8.82
N PRO A 107 10.39 5.50 -9.79
CA PRO A 107 11.79 5.82 -9.91
C PRO A 107 12.26 6.64 -8.71
N SER A 108 13.52 6.46 -8.34
CA SER A 108 14.17 7.27 -7.32
C SER A 108 15.11 8.29 -7.95
N HIS A 109 15.57 9.26 -7.15
CA HIS A 109 16.60 10.21 -7.61
C HIS A 109 17.96 9.53 -7.93
N VAL A 110 18.15 8.27 -7.51
CA VAL A 110 19.31 7.47 -7.89
C VAL A 110 18.99 6.74 -9.20
N PRO A 111 19.82 6.91 -10.25
CA PRO A 111 19.62 6.21 -11.53
C PRO A 111 19.46 4.70 -11.35
N ASN A 112 18.55 4.11 -12.13
CA ASN A 112 18.24 2.68 -12.13
C ASN A 112 17.81 2.10 -10.76
N THR A 113 17.38 2.95 -9.83
CA THR A 113 16.88 2.50 -8.53
C THR A 113 15.39 2.81 -8.42
N TRP A 114 14.61 1.78 -8.08
CA TRP A 114 13.16 1.83 -7.97
C TRP A 114 12.72 1.56 -6.53
N VAL A 115 11.59 2.13 -6.15
CA VAL A 115 11.01 2.01 -4.81
C VAL A 115 9.53 1.73 -4.95
N HIS A 116 8.99 0.78 -4.20
CA HIS A 116 7.52 0.61 -4.13
C HIS A 116 6.87 1.92 -3.68
N MET A 117 5.79 2.33 -4.32
CA MET A 117 5.00 3.50 -3.94
C MET A 117 4.61 3.43 -2.46
N SER A 118 4.14 2.26 -2.02
CA SER A 118 3.83 1.99 -0.60
C SER A 118 5.02 2.23 0.34
N CYS A 119 6.23 1.80 -0.05
CA CYS A 119 7.45 2.05 0.72
C CYS A 119 7.74 3.55 0.82
N ALA A 120 7.56 4.29 -0.28
CA ALA A 120 7.78 5.74 -0.32
C ALA A 120 6.77 6.51 0.54
N ILE A 121 5.52 6.01 0.65
CA ILE A 121 4.47 6.63 1.47
C ILE A 121 4.65 6.30 2.96
N TYR A 122 4.99 5.04 3.29
CA TYR A 122 4.94 4.55 4.67
C TYR A 122 6.30 4.57 5.40
N LEU A 123 7.40 4.89 4.72
CA LEU A 123 8.69 5.16 5.38
C LEU A 123 8.89 6.67 5.51
N PRO A 124 8.99 7.20 6.75
CA PRO A 124 8.97 8.64 6.99
C PRO A 124 10.21 9.39 6.47
N GLU A 125 11.29 8.68 6.15
CA GLU A 125 12.49 9.27 5.56
C GLU A 125 12.36 9.51 4.05
N LEU A 126 11.37 8.88 3.41
CA LEU A 126 11.14 9.01 1.97
C LEU A 126 10.11 10.10 1.69
N TYR A 127 10.31 10.78 0.57
CA TYR A 127 9.41 11.81 0.10
C TYR A 127 9.55 11.96 -1.42
N PHE A 128 8.54 12.60 -2.03
CA PHE A 128 8.49 12.81 -3.47
C PHE A 128 9.04 14.19 -3.82
N VAL A 129 9.91 14.24 -4.83
CA VAL A 129 10.35 15.48 -5.48
C VAL A 129 10.10 15.31 -6.98
N HIS A 130 9.16 16.08 -7.52
CA HIS A 130 8.61 15.86 -8.86
C HIS A 130 8.09 14.41 -9.00
N HIS A 131 8.66 13.61 -9.90
CA HIS A 131 8.28 12.22 -10.15
C HIS A 131 9.24 11.20 -9.52
N ASN A 132 10.18 11.64 -8.65
CA ASN A 132 11.20 10.77 -8.09
C ASN A 132 11.09 10.65 -6.56
N VAL A 133 11.36 9.44 -6.07
CA VAL A 133 11.53 9.17 -4.63
C VAL A 133 12.92 9.62 -4.17
N VAL A 134 12.96 10.41 -3.10
CA VAL A 134 14.18 10.94 -2.48
C VAL A 134 14.29 10.46 -1.03
N GLY A 135 15.48 10.55 -0.42
CA GLY A 135 15.69 10.20 1.00
C GLY A 135 16.25 8.79 1.25
N LEU A 136 16.66 8.07 0.20
CA LEU A 136 17.15 6.68 0.30
C LEU A 136 18.39 6.50 1.19
N ASP A 137 19.21 7.54 1.35
CA ASP A 137 20.40 7.50 2.21
C ASP A 137 20.05 7.37 3.70
N ALA A 138 18.93 7.95 4.11
CA ALA A 138 18.46 7.91 5.49
C ALA A 138 17.91 6.51 5.88
N LEU A 139 17.68 5.62 4.91
CA LEU A 139 17.22 4.25 5.17
C LEU A 139 18.31 3.29 5.68
N LYS A 140 19.59 3.72 5.75
CA LYS A 140 20.70 2.86 6.20
C LYS A 140 20.43 2.13 7.54
N PRO A 141 19.86 2.75 8.59
CA PRO A 141 19.52 2.05 9.81
C PRO A 141 18.37 1.04 9.61
N ARG A 142 17.35 1.41 8.83
CA ARG A 142 16.17 0.56 8.58
C ARG A 142 16.48 -0.71 7.80
N ARG A 143 17.45 -0.66 6.87
CA ARG A 143 17.87 -1.83 6.08
C ARG A 143 18.51 -2.94 6.92
N LYS A 144 19.01 -2.61 8.13
CA LYS A 144 19.62 -3.56 9.07
C LYS A 144 18.59 -4.29 9.94
N LEU A 145 17.33 -3.85 9.93
CA LEU A 145 16.28 -4.44 10.73
C LEU A 145 15.86 -5.80 10.15
N LYS A 146 15.42 -6.71 11.03
CA LYS A 146 14.91 -8.03 10.63
C LYS A 146 13.40 -7.97 10.53
N CYS A 147 12.85 -8.24 9.36
CA CYS A 147 11.40 -8.28 9.19
C CYS A 147 10.78 -9.42 10.00
N MET A 148 9.74 -9.11 10.77
CA MET A 148 9.07 -10.09 11.62
C MET A 148 8.22 -11.08 10.84
N PHE A 149 7.83 -10.78 9.60
CA PHE A 149 7.04 -11.67 8.76
C PHE A 149 7.94 -12.64 7.98
N CYS A 150 8.77 -12.13 7.05
CA CYS A 150 9.64 -12.97 6.23
C CYS A 150 10.90 -13.48 6.96
N LYS A 151 11.19 -12.97 8.15
CA LYS A 151 12.36 -13.31 8.97
C LYS A 151 13.72 -13.03 8.30
N GLN A 152 13.76 -12.27 7.21
CA GLN A 152 14.99 -11.94 6.50
C GLN A 152 15.44 -10.50 6.79
N PRO A 153 16.72 -10.26 7.17
CA PRO A 153 17.33 -8.95 7.07
C PRO A 153 17.75 -8.64 5.62
N ASN A 154 18.08 -7.39 5.32
CA ASN A 154 18.68 -6.96 4.04
C ASN A 154 17.82 -7.13 2.76
N LYS A 155 16.53 -7.47 2.85
CA LYS A 155 15.57 -7.45 1.72
C LYS A 155 14.95 -6.07 1.44
N GLY A 156 15.52 -5.02 2.01
CA GLY A 156 14.97 -3.66 1.97
C GLY A 156 14.84 -3.04 3.35
N ALA A 157 14.32 -1.81 3.40
CA ALA A 157 14.11 -1.07 4.64
C ALA A 157 12.83 -1.51 5.37
N CYS A 158 12.87 -1.59 6.69
CA CYS A 158 11.68 -1.90 7.49
C CYS A 158 11.02 -0.64 8.08
N ALA A 159 9.69 -0.65 8.10
CA ALA A 159 8.89 0.11 9.05
C ALA A 159 9.02 -0.51 10.46
N GLN A 160 8.68 0.25 11.48
CA GLN A 160 8.71 -0.19 12.88
C GLN A 160 7.37 0.08 13.55
N CYS A 161 7.00 -0.82 14.47
CA CYS A 161 5.82 -0.64 15.29
C CYS A 161 5.91 0.65 16.11
N ALA A 162 4.85 1.45 16.06
CA ALA A 162 4.76 2.72 16.79
C ALA A 162 4.45 2.55 18.29
N HIS A 163 4.15 1.34 18.77
CA HIS A 163 3.90 1.10 20.18
C HIS A 163 5.17 1.38 21.02
N PRO A 164 5.06 2.14 22.13
CA PRO A 164 6.23 2.48 22.96
C PRO A 164 7.04 1.25 23.36
N LYS A 165 8.37 1.33 23.19
CA LYS A 165 9.34 0.25 23.51
C LYS A 165 9.20 -1.02 22.66
N CYS A 166 8.28 -1.08 21.70
CA CYS A 166 8.23 -2.20 20.76
C CYS A 166 9.35 -2.07 19.73
N THR A 167 10.10 -3.16 19.53
CA THR A 167 11.19 -3.23 18.54
C THR A 167 10.81 -4.00 17.29
N ALA A 168 9.53 -4.40 17.16
CA ALA A 168 9.04 -5.12 16.00
C ALA A 168 9.20 -4.27 14.73
N SER A 169 9.77 -4.90 13.70
CA SER A 169 10.05 -4.30 12.40
C SER A 169 9.56 -5.19 11.28
N TYR A 170 9.16 -4.60 10.17
CA TYR A 170 8.67 -5.33 9.00
C TYR A 170 8.87 -4.52 7.74
N HIS A 171 9.15 -5.18 6.61
CA HIS A 171 9.05 -4.53 5.30
C HIS A 171 7.62 -4.05 5.09
N VAL A 172 7.46 -2.90 4.45
CA VAL A 172 6.13 -2.32 4.20
C VAL A 172 5.24 -3.31 3.45
N GLN A 173 5.74 -3.89 2.34
CA GLN A 173 4.98 -4.90 1.58
C GLN A 173 4.63 -6.13 2.42
N CYS A 174 5.57 -6.70 3.16
CA CYS A 174 5.26 -7.81 4.07
C CYS A 174 4.19 -7.43 5.10
N ALA A 175 4.17 -6.20 5.58
CA ALA A 175 3.17 -5.73 6.51
C ALA A 175 1.78 -5.68 5.86
N LEU A 176 1.69 -5.10 4.66
CA LEU A 176 0.45 -5.00 3.89
C LEU A 176 -0.10 -6.40 3.54
N GLU A 177 0.74 -7.31 3.05
CA GLU A 177 0.38 -8.70 2.76
C GLU A 177 -0.13 -9.46 4.00
N HIS A 178 0.29 -9.06 5.21
CA HIS A 178 -0.14 -9.65 6.48
C HIS A 178 -1.20 -8.81 7.20
N GLY A 179 -1.85 -7.87 6.50
CA GLY A 179 -2.98 -7.08 7.01
C GLY A 179 -2.62 -6.01 8.04
N VAL A 180 -1.35 -5.61 8.13
CA VAL A 180 -0.94 -4.47 8.96
C VAL A 180 -1.44 -3.18 8.31
N THR A 181 -2.16 -2.38 9.08
CA THR A 181 -2.68 -1.08 8.67
C THR A 181 -1.71 0.05 9.01
N PHE A 182 -1.58 0.99 8.08
CA PHE A 182 -0.87 2.25 8.29
C PHE A 182 -1.88 3.37 8.49
N HIS A 183 -1.77 4.09 9.60
CA HIS A 183 -2.68 5.16 9.99
C HIS A 183 -1.99 6.51 9.84
N ASP A 184 -2.68 7.43 9.16
CA ASP A 184 -2.23 8.81 9.09
C ASP A 184 -2.26 9.45 10.49
N THR A 185 -1.10 9.95 10.91
CA THR A 185 -0.89 10.64 12.18
C THR A 185 -0.84 12.15 12.03
N SER A 186 -0.67 12.64 10.80
CA SER A 186 -0.64 14.07 10.47
C SER A 186 -2.03 14.63 10.22
N GLY A 187 -2.96 13.80 9.75
CA GLY A 187 -4.26 14.24 9.22
C GLY A 187 -4.15 14.92 7.84
N THR A 188 -2.94 15.01 7.29
CA THR A 188 -2.63 15.63 5.99
C THR A 188 -2.10 14.63 4.97
N GLY A 189 -2.09 13.33 5.30
CA GLY A 189 -1.56 12.26 4.44
C GLY A 189 -0.03 12.29 4.30
N THR A 190 0.70 12.93 5.21
CA THR A 190 2.17 13.11 5.10
C THR A 190 2.97 12.29 6.11
N SER A 191 2.33 11.70 7.13
CA SER A 191 3.01 10.89 8.14
C SER A 191 2.13 9.73 8.58
N TYR A 192 2.63 8.51 8.37
CA TYR A 192 1.92 7.29 8.71
C TYR A 192 2.62 6.51 9.83
N THR A 193 1.83 5.84 10.65
CA THR A 193 2.34 4.89 11.66
C THR A 193 1.58 3.58 11.61
N SER A 194 2.24 2.51 12.03
CA SER A 194 1.66 1.17 12.04
C SER A 194 1.92 0.47 13.38
N LEU A 195 1.04 -0.46 13.74
CA LEU A 195 1.17 -1.29 14.93
C LEU A 195 1.37 -2.75 14.50
N CYS A 196 2.33 -3.45 15.13
CA CYS A 196 2.52 -4.88 14.87
C CYS A 196 1.32 -5.69 15.37
N PRO A 197 1.14 -6.95 14.91
CA PRO A 197 0.01 -7.79 15.31
C PRO A 197 -0.17 -7.97 16.84
N THR A 198 0.89 -7.83 17.63
CA THR A 198 0.81 -7.90 19.10
C THR A 198 0.28 -6.63 19.76
N HIS A 199 0.31 -5.51 19.04
CA HIS A 199 -0.15 -4.19 19.51
C HIS A 199 -1.25 -3.61 18.62
N HIS A 200 -1.74 -4.38 17.65
CA HIS A 200 -2.91 -4.01 16.87
C HIS A 200 -4.08 -3.89 17.84
N LEU A 201 -4.87 -2.82 17.74
CA LEU A 201 -6.00 -2.57 18.63
C LEU A 201 -6.96 -3.76 18.52
N ARG A 202 -6.92 -4.69 19.49
CA ARG A 202 -8.08 -5.55 19.73
C ARG A 202 -9.22 -4.61 20.06
N ARG A 203 -10.19 -4.50 19.16
CA ARG A 203 -11.49 -3.92 19.50
C ARG A 203 -11.93 -4.59 20.81
N PRO A 204 -12.42 -3.85 21.83
CA PRO A 204 -13.15 -4.51 22.90
C PRO A 204 -14.25 -5.33 22.23
N LEU A 205 -14.32 -6.63 22.57
CA LEU A 205 -15.47 -7.45 22.20
C LEU A 205 -16.73 -6.68 22.61
N PRO A 206 -17.81 -6.69 21.81
CA PRO A 206 -19.05 -6.07 22.23
C PRO A 206 -19.42 -6.65 23.59
N LEU A 207 -19.53 -5.78 24.60
CA LEU A 207 -20.16 -6.13 25.86
C LEU A 207 -21.59 -6.57 25.49
N ASN A 208 -21.92 -7.82 25.80
CA ASN A 208 -23.27 -8.37 25.71
C ASN A 208 -24.34 -7.31 26.00
N GLN A 209 -25.22 -7.05 25.03
CA GLN A 209 -26.64 -6.70 25.24
C GLN A 209 -27.45 -7.29 24.09
#